data_AF-A0A7R9URF1-F1
#
_entry.id   AF-A0A7R9URF1-F1
#
_cell.length_a   1.000
_cell.length_b   1.000
_cell.length_c   1.000
_cell.angle_alpha   90.00
_cell.angle_beta   90.00
_cell.angle_gamma   90.00
#
_symmetry.space_group_name_H-M   'P 1'
#
loop_
_entity.id
_entity.type
_entity.pdbx_description
1 polymer ?
#
loop_
_entity_poly.entity_id
_entity_poly.type
_entity_poly.pdbx_seq_one_letter_code
_entity_poly.pdbx_strand_id
1 'polypeptide(L)'
;AGAGAGEGAGKFKRSARASAGKGARMESRRLYNAVVTVSDLPPAYAEHRFWFVMQFVPDMQWCHIVPLRSYGNFPARNTLRQQRPVWRLAPEGEVRELDVPASRCTPVKAFLVARTSDADREVWDILDSEPYATPNMQFHETVGP
;
A
#
# COMPACT_ATOMS: atom_id res chain seq x y z
N ALA A 1 3.92 -67.21 1.54
CA ALA A 1 3.64 -66.13 2.49
C ALA A 1 4.90 -65.28 2.60
N GLY A 2 4.94 -63.97 2.37
CA GLY A 2 3.93 -62.98 2.07
C GLY A 2 4.64 -61.72 1.52
N ALA A 3 3.90 -60.93 0.74
CA ALA A 3 4.31 -59.69 0.11
C ALA A 3 4.42 -58.51 1.12
N GLY A 4 5.06 -57.42 0.70
CA GLY A 4 4.95 -56.14 1.40
C GLY A 4 5.84 -55.03 0.83
N ALA A 5 5.39 -54.39 -0.25
CA ALA A 5 5.86 -53.07 -0.66
C ALA A 5 5.32 -51.98 0.28
N GLY A 6 6.08 -50.90 0.49
CA GLY A 6 5.68 -49.77 1.34
C GLY A 6 6.51 -48.52 1.07
N GLU A 7 5.93 -47.65 0.25
CA GLU A 7 6.30 -46.28 -0.13
C GLU A 7 6.13 -45.31 1.06
N GLY A 8 6.85 -44.17 1.10
CA GLY A 8 6.41 -43.05 1.93
C GLY A 8 7.41 -42.00 2.43
N ALA A 9 7.31 -40.83 1.79
CA ALA A 9 7.27 -39.49 2.39
C ALA A 9 8.57 -38.81 2.90
N GLY A 10 8.91 -37.72 2.19
CA GLY A 10 9.97 -36.77 2.52
C GLY A 10 9.73 -35.99 3.81
N LYS A 11 10.84 -35.63 4.45
CA LYS A 11 10.89 -34.92 5.73
C LYS A 11 10.88 -33.42 5.49
N PHE A 12 9.70 -32.81 5.62
CA PHE A 12 9.52 -31.35 5.55
C PHE A 12 10.11 -30.64 6.79
N LYS A 13 10.71 -29.49 6.48
CA LYS A 13 11.39 -28.50 7.33
C LYS A 13 10.47 -28.01 8.47
N ARG A 14 11.01 -27.84 9.68
CA ARG A 14 10.37 -27.03 10.73
C ARG A 14 11.07 -25.69 10.84
N SER A 15 10.30 -24.66 10.51
CA SER A 15 10.66 -23.25 10.46
C SER A 15 11.24 -22.72 11.77
N ALA A 16 12.17 -21.78 11.61
CA ALA A 16 12.58 -20.86 12.64
C ALA A 16 11.35 -20.12 13.21
N ARG A 17 11.23 -20.15 14.53
CA ARG A 17 10.25 -19.40 15.29
C ARG A 17 10.65 -17.92 15.26
N ALA A 18 9.96 -17.12 14.45
CA ALA A 18 10.15 -15.68 14.40
C ALA A 18 9.62 -15.01 15.67
N SER A 19 10.44 -14.13 16.24
CA SER A 19 10.18 -13.31 17.42
C SER A 19 9.13 -12.22 17.12
N ALA A 20 7.86 -12.58 16.99
CA ALA A 20 6.77 -11.69 16.58
C ALA A 20 6.29 -10.69 17.66
N GLY A 21 6.77 -10.77 18.89
CA GLY A 21 6.12 -10.11 20.04
C GLY A 21 6.38 -8.60 20.22
N LYS A 22 7.49 -8.05 19.72
CA LYS A 22 7.84 -6.63 19.91
C LYS A 22 7.73 -5.77 18.64
N GLY A 23 8.03 -6.34 17.47
CA GLY A 23 7.89 -5.64 16.19
C GLY A 23 6.44 -5.35 15.81
N ALA A 24 5.58 -6.39 15.84
CA ALA A 24 4.18 -6.29 15.46
C ALA A 24 3.38 -5.29 16.31
N ARG A 25 3.70 -5.16 17.62
CA ARG A 25 3.04 -4.20 18.52
C ARG A 25 3.47 -2.74 18.27
N MET A 26 4.66 -2.53 17.70
CA MET A 26 5.15 -1.20 17.34
C MET A 26 4.64 -0.79 15.95
N GLU A 27 4.48 -1.74 15.03
CA GLU A 27 3.85 -1.55 13.71
C GLU A 27 2.35 -1.28 13.81
N SER A 28 1.64 -1.97 14.71
CA SER A 28 0.19 -1.81 14.88
C SER A 28 -0.23 -0.40 15.34
N ARG A 29 0.60 0.30 16.12
CA ARG A 29 0.35 1.71 16.49
C ARG A 29 0.56 2.69 15.32
N ARG A 30 1.27 2.29 14.26
CA ARG A 30 1.63 3.16 13.14
C ARG A 30 0.59 3.18 12.03
N LEU A 31 -0.43 2.31 12.07
CA LEU A 31 -1.40 2.17 10.99
C LEU A 31 -2.69 2.97 11.20
N TYR A 32 -2.99 3.43 12.42
CA TYR A 32 -4.14 4.31 12.65
C TYR A 32 -3.98 5.65 11.92
N ASN A 33 -4.98 6.03 11.11
CA ASN A 33 -4.99 7.26 10.31
C ASN A 33 -3.72 7.45 9.46
N ALA A 34 -3.14 6.33 9.00
CA ALA A 34 -1.93 6.33 8.21
C ALA A 34 -2.24 6.27 6.72
N VAL A 35 -1.36 6.88 5.93
CA VAL A 35 -1.28 6.59 4.50
C VAL A 35 -0.27 5.46 4.32
N VAL A 36 -0.62 4.49 3.48
CA VAL A 36 0.16 3.27 3.25
C VAL A 36 0.29 2.96 1.76
N THR A 37 1.32 2.20 1.41
CA THR A 37 1.33 1.36 0.21
C THR A 37 0.94 -0.07 0.59
N VAL A 38 0.41 -0.82 -0.36
CA VAL A 38 -0.09 -2.19 -0.13
C VAL A 38 0.56 -3.14 -1.12
N SER A 39 1.22 -4.19 -0.62
CA SER A 39 1.83 -5.22 -1.47
C SER A 39 0.77 -6.18 -2.04
N ASP A 40 1.07 -6.83 -3.17
CA ASP A 40 0.33 -8.00 -3.69
C ASP A 40 -1.16 -7.77 -4.02
N LEU A 41 -1.56 -6.54 -4.36
CA LEU A 41 -2.94 -6.26 -4.77
C LEU A 41 -3.24 -6.85 -6.16
N PRO A 42 -4.49 -7.29 -6.42
CA PRO A 42 -4.91 -7.68 -7.76
C PRO A 42 -4.64 -6.58 -8.80
N PRO A 43 -4.37 -6.94 -10.07
CA PRO A 43 -4.10 -5.95 -11.14
C PRO A 43 -5.20 -4.89 -11.32
N ALA A 44 -6.44 -5.20 -10.96
CA ALA A 44 -7.57 -4.27 -10.97
C ALA A 44 -7.36 -3.03 -10.07
N TYR A 45 -6.38 -3.06 -9.16
CA TYR A 45 -6.06 -1.95 -8.26
C TYR A 45 -4.70 -1.32 -8.56
N ALA A 46 -4.06 -1.68 -9.68
CA ALA A 46 -2.71 -1.21 -10.03
C ALA A 46 -2.62 0.31 -10.23
N GLU A 47 -3.75 0.97 -10.50
CA GLU A 47 -3.86 2.43 -10.62
C GLU A 47 -3.75 3.16 -9.27
N HIS A 48 -3.93 2.46 -8.14
CA HIS A 48 -3.92 3.05 -6.81
C HIS A 48 -2.60 2.78 -6.09
N ARG A 49 -1.72 3.78 -6.10
CA ARG A 49 -0.42 3.71 -5.41
C ARG A 49 -0.55 3.83 -3.89
N PHE A 50 -1.42 4.72 -3.42
CA PHE A 50 -1.53 5.05 -2.01
C PHE A 50 -2.94 4.78 -1.51
N TRP A 51 -2.99 4.38 -0.24
CA TRP A 51 -4.21 3.99 0.45
C TRP A 51 -4.24 4.65 1.82
N PHE A 52 -5.41 5.07 2.26
CA PHE A 52 -5.62 5.56 3.62
C PHE A 52 -6.19 4.42 4.48
N VAL A 53 -5.63 4.22 5.66
CA VAL A 53 -6.15 3.26 6.64
C VAL A 53 -7.28 3.94 7.41
N MET A 54 -8.51 3.64 6.99
CA MET A 54 -9.73 4.14 7.60
C MET A 54 -9.99 3.46 8.95
N GLN A 55 -9.80 2.14 9.01
CA GLN A 55 -9.93 1.38 10.25
C GLN A 55 -8.81 0.36 10.38
N PHE A 56 -8.30 0.21 11.60
CA PHE A 56 -7.36 -0.85 11.96
C PHE A 56 -7.88 -1.62 13.17
N VAL A 57 -7.97 -2.94 13.03
CA VAL A 57 -8.40 -3.88 14.07
C VAL A 57 -7.16 -4.62 14.61
N PRO A 58 -6.60 -4.22 15.77
CA PRO A 58 -5.32 -4.75 16.25
C PRO A 58 -5.32 -6.24 16.53
N ASP A 59 -6.42 -6.78 17.05
CA ASP A 59 -6.50 -8.19 17.43
C ASP A 59 -6.50 -9.10 16.20
N MET A 60 -7.13 -8.66 15.11
CA MET A 60 -7.17 -9.38 13.84
C MET A 60 -5.97 -9.06 12.94
N GLN A 61 -5.17 -8.04 13.28
CA GLN A 61 -4.13 -7.47 12.42
C GLN A 61 -4.68 -7.16 11.02
N TRP A 62 -5.79 -6.44 10.99
CA TRP A 62 -6.57 -6.20 9.77
C TRP A 62 -6.83 -4.71 9.55
N CYS A 63 -6.65 -4.24 8.33
CA CYS A 63 -6.88 -2.86 7.91
C CYS A 63 -8.03 -2.80 6.90
N HIS A 64 -8.97 -1.90 7.15
CA HIS A 64 -9.91 -1.42 6.16
C HIS A 64 -9.30 -0.17 5.51
N ILE A 65 -9.07 -0.22 4.21
CA ILE A 65 -8.33 0.78 3.45
C ILE A 65 -9.16 1.36 2.31
N VAL A 66 -8.95 2.65 2.09
CA VAL A 66 -9.63 3.43 1.05
C VAL A 66 -8.57 3.99 0.10
N PRO A 67 -8.74 3.87 -1.23
CA PRO A 67 -7.72 4.34 -2.17
C PRO A 67 -7.64 5.86 -2.19
N LEU A 68 -6.42 6.38 -2.35
CA LEU A 68 -6.16 7.78 -2.62
C LEU A 68 -5.99 8.01 -4.13
N ARG A 69 -6.50 9.14 -4.61
CA ARG A 69 -6.32 9.61 -5.99
C ARG A 69 -5.62 10.96 -6.02
N SER A 70 -4.83 11.18 -7.07
CA SER A 70 -4.18 12.48 -7.29
C SER A 70 -5.16 13.46 -7.93
N TYR A 71 -5.40 14.59 -7.28
CA TYR A 71 -6.24 15.69 -7.77
C TYR A 71 -5.39 16.91 -8.11
N GLY A 72 -4.67 16.82 -9.22
CA GLY A 72 -3.77 17.88 -9.68
C GLY A 72 -2.56 18.08 -8.75
N ASN A 73 -2.01 19.29 -8.76
CA ASN A 73 -0.77 19.62 -8.08
C ASN A 73 -0.94 20.84 -7.17
N PHE A 74 -0.14 20.91 -6.11
CA PHE A 74 -0.07 22.10 -5.27
C PHE A 74 0.40 23.30 -6.10
N PRO A 75 -0.17 24.49 -5.88
CA PRO A 75 0.10 25.66 -6.71
C PRO A 75 1.58 26.09 -6.58
N ALA A 76 2.14 26.64 -7.66
CA ALA A 76 3.54 27.05 -7.73
C ALA A 76 3.93 28.10 -6.66
N ARG A 77 2.97 28.83 -6.09
CA ARG A 77 3.23 29.76 -4.97
C ARG A 77 3.53 29.07 -3.63
N ASN A 78 3.32 27.75 -3.51
CA ASN A 78 3.54 27.02 -2.27
C ASN A 78 4.99 26.50 -2.18
N THR A 79 5.90 27.30 -1.61
CA THR A 79 7.34 27.02 -1.57
C THR A 79 7.76 25.67 -1.00
N LEU A 80 6.93 25.07 -0.12
CA LEU A 80 7.22 23.77 0.50
C LEU A 80 6.74 22.56 -0.32
N ARG A 81 5.76 22.77 -1.22
CA ARG A 81 5.04 21.69 -1.92
C ARG A 81 4.88 21.94 -3.41
N GLN A 82 5.61 22.90 -3.94
CA GLN A 82 5.54 23.36 -5.32
C GLN A 82 5.46 22.19 -6.29
N GLN A 83 4.38 22.15 -7.09
CA GLN A 83 4.16 21.15 -8.13
C GLN A 83 4.05 19.69 -7.64
N ARG A 84 4.02 19.42 -6.34
CA ARG A 84 3.79 18.07 -5.83
C ARG A 84 2.32 17.67 -6.00
N PRO A 85 2.02 16.39 -6.26
CA PRO A 85 0.63 15.93 -6.39
C PRO A 85 -0.16 16.13 -5.10
N VAL A 86 -1.41 16.54 -5.24
CA VAL A 86 -2.39 16.63 -4.16
C VAL A 86 -3.12 15.29 -4.10
N TRP A 87 -3.14 14.64 -2.93
CA TRP A 87 -3.84 13.37 -2.76
C TRP A 87 -5.11 13.56 -1.94
N ARG A 88 -6.20 12.90 -2.34
CA ARG A 88 -7.48 12.88 -1.62
C ARG A 88 -8.06 11.47 -1.64
N LEU A 89 -8.97 11.17 -0.73
CA LEU A 89 -9.77 9.95 -0.79
C LEU A 89 -10.49 9.89 -2.13
N ALA A 90 -10.58 8.69 -2.71
CA ALA A 90 -11.49 8.46 -3.80
C ALA A 90 -12.93 8.69 -3.31
N PRO A 91 -13.79 9.37 -4.09
CA PRO A 91 -15.18 9.60 -3.69
C PRO A 91 -15.89 8.29 -3.35
N GLU A 92 -16.75 8.34 -2.34
CA GLU A 92 -17.55 7.19 -1.92
C GLU A 92 -18.34 6.62 -3.11
N GLY A 93 -18.24 5.30 -3.31
CA GLY A 93 -18.96 4.60 -4.38
C GLY A 93 -18.28 4.59 -5.76
N GLU A 94 -17.19 5.34 -5.97
CA GLU A 94 -16.45 5.30 -7.24
C GLU A 94 -15.40 4.19 -7.28
N VAL A 95 -14.82 3.85 -6.14
CA VAL A 95 -13.74 2.87 -6.04
C VAL A 95 -13.99 1.93 -4.88
N ARG A 96 -13.68 0.66 -5.08
CA ARG A 96 -13.87 -0.37 -4.07
C ARG A 96 -12.83 -0.25 -2.95
N GLU A 97 -13.34 -0.08 -1.73
CA GLU A 97 -12.58 -0.20 -0.49
C GLU A 97 -12.15 -1.65 -0.26
N LEU A 98 -11.04 -1.83 0.45
CA LEU A 98 -10.43 -3.15 0.65
C LEU A 98 -10.19 -3.45 2.12
N ASP A 99 -10.27 -4.75 2.39
CA ASP A 99 -9.97 -5.36 3.66
C ASP A 99 -8.69 -6.19 3.48
N VAL A 100 -7.60 -5.76 4.12
CA VAL A 100 -6.28 -6.38 3.95
C VAL A 100 -5.60 -6.68 5.29
N PRO A 101 -4.78 -7.74 5.37
CA PRO A 101 -3.88 -7.93 6.49
C PRO A 101 -2.94 -6.74 6.67
N ALA A 102 -2.78 -6.28 7.91
CA ALA A 102 -1.90 -5.18 8.29
C ALA A 102 -0.44 -5.41 7.88
N SER A 103 0.00 -6.67 7.80
CA SER A 103 1.34 -7.05 7.33
C SER A 103 1.62 -6.68 5.87
N ARG A 104 0.58 -6.39 5.06
CA ARG A 104 0.73 -5.91 3.67
C ARG A 104 0.78 -4.39 3.58
N CYS A 105 0.46 -3.68 4.67
CA CYS A 105 0.42 -2.23 4.71
C CYS A 105 1.78 -1.68 5.15
N THR A 106 2.41 -0.88 4.30
CA THR A 106 3.64 -0.16 4.65
C THR A 106 3.34 1.33 4.81
N PRO A 107 3.41 1.90 6.03
CA PRO A 107 3.19 3.33 6.24
C PRO A 107 4.16 4.18 5.43
N VAL A 108 3.62 5.20 4.75
CA VAL A 108 4.41 6.23 4.06
C VAL A 108 4.32 7.55 4.82
N LYS A 109 5.33 8.39 4.64
CA LYS A 109 5.35 9.71 5.25
C LYS A 109 4.35 10.60 4.51
N ALA A 110 3.26 10.96 5.18
CA ALA A 110 2.24 11.84 4.63
C ALA A 110 1.91 12.97 5.61
N PHE A 111 1.57 14.14 5.08
CA PHE A 111 1.08 15.27 5.86
C PHE A 111 -0.33 15.62 5.44
N LEU A 112 -1.25 15.68 6.40
CA LEU A 112 -2.56 16.26 6.20
C LEU A 112 -2.41 17.78 6.08
N VAL A 113 -2.63 18.32 4.88
CA VAL A 113 -2.44 19.73 4.55
C VAL A 113 -3.72 20.53 4.78
N ALA A 114 -4.88 19.94 4.50
CA ALA A 114 -6.17 20.53 4.78
C ALA A 114 -7.02 19.49 5.51
N ARG A 115 -7.31 19.77 6.79
CA ARG A 115 -8.23 18.97 7.58
C ARG A 115 -9.63 19.58 7.48
N THR A 116 -10.60 18.76 7.15
CA THR A 116 -11.99 19.17 6.96
C THR A 116 -12.91 18.26 7.78
N SER A 117 -14.13 18.72 8.07
CA SER A 117 -15.15 17.85 8.69
C SER A 117 -15.65 16.76 7.75
N ASP A 118 -15.45 16.97 6.45
CA ASP A 118 -15.75 16.05 5.36
C ASP A 118 -14.43 15.36 4.96
N ALA A 119 -14.32 14.05 5.21
CA ALA A 119 -13.09 13.28 5.00
C ALA A 119 -12.67 13.25 3.51
N ASP A 120 -13.63 13.31 2.59
CA ASP A 120 -13.36 13.30 1.15
C ASP A 120 -12.68 14.59 0.66
N ARG A 121 -12.78 15.65 1.46
CA ARG A 121 -12.11 16.93 1.19
C ARG A 121 -10.74 17.04 1.85
N GLU A 122 -10.33 16.04 2.63
CA GLU A 122 -9.00 16.04 3.21
C GLU A 122 -7.94 15.96 2.13
N VAL A 123 -6.91 16.80 2.29
CA VAL A 123 -5.80 16.89 1.34
C VAL A 123 -4.53 16.39 1.98
N TRP A 124 -3.94 15.39 1.35
CA TRP A 124 -2.68 14.79 1.77
C TRP A 124 -1.54 15.18 0.84
N ASP A 125 -0.41 15.52 1.46
CA ASP A 125 0.88 15.70 0.82
C ASP A 125 1.76 14.51 1.18
N ILE A 126 1.88 13.56 0.25
CA ILE A 126 2.63 12.31 0.46
C ILE A 126 4.08 12.55 0.03
N LEU A 127 5.00 12.41 0.98
CA LEU A 127 6.44 12.39 0.71
C LEU A 127 6.83 10.97 0.34
N ASP A 128 6.83 10.70 -0.94
CA ASP A 128 7.44 9.47 -1.44
C ASP A 128 8.97 9.63 -1.41
N SER A 129 9.68 8.65 -0.84
CA SER A 129 11.14 8.63 -0.82
C SER A 129 11.74 7.84 -1.99
N GLU A 130 10.94 7.31 -2.92
CA GLU A 130 11.47 6.75 -4.17
C GLU A 130 11.01 7.53 -5.42
N PRO A 131 11.95 8.00 -6.26
CA PRO A 131 11.64 8.61 -7.54
C PRO A 131 11.04 7.56 -8.48
N TYR A 132 10.02 7.97 -9.22
CA TYR A 132 9.50 7.26 -10.39
C TYR A 132 10.67 6.83 -11.30
N ALA A 133 10.96 5.53 -11.37
CA ALA A 133 11.45 4.96 -12.62
C ALA A 133 10.23 4.96 -13.55
N THR A 134 10.16 5.95 -14.45
CA THR A 134 9.29 5.84 -15.62
C THR A 134 9.60 4.51 -16.30
N PRO A 135 8.63 3.66 -16.67
CA PRO A 135 8.89 2.63 -17.66
C PRO A 135 9.25 3.34 -18.96
N ASN A 136 10.55 3.47 -19.20
CA ASN A 136 11.13 3.94 -20.43
C ASN A 136 10.92 2.83 -21.48
N MET A 137 9.73 2.78 -22.07
CA MET A 137 9.48 2.00 -23.28
C MET A 137 9.53 2.94 -24.48
N GLN A 138 10.71 3.47 -24.76
CA GLN A 138 11.09 3.81 -26.13
C GLN A 138 11.44 2.49 -26.83
N PHE A 139 10.49 1.90 -27.55
CA PHE A 139 10.84 1.04 -28.67
C PHE A 139 10.92 1.92 -29.91
N HIS A 140 12.06 2.58 -30.10
CA HIS A 140 12.50 2.93 -31.45
C HIS A 140 13.22 1.71 -32.00
N GLU A 141 12.46 0.79 -32.59
CA GLU A 141 13.02 -0.17 -33.53
C GLU A 141 13.18 0.56 -34.87
N THR A 142 14.28 1.29 -35.01
CA THR A 142 14.82 1.62 -36.33
C THR A 142 15.90 0.60 -36.64
N VAL A 143 15.49 -0.48 -37.32
CA VAL A 143 16.41 -1.23 -38.16
C VAL A 143 16.12 -0.80 -39.59
N GLY A 144 17.00 0.02 -40.13
CA GLY A 144 17.17 0.15 -41.58
C GLY A 144 18.66 -0.02 -41.89
N PRO A 145 19.05 0.10 -43.16
CA PRO A 145 18.30 -0.16 -44.39
C PRO A 145 18.38 -1.64 -44.85
#